data_AF-A0AAD6BZD9-F1
#
_entry.id   AF-A0AAD6BZD9-F1
#
_cell.length_a   1.000
_cell.length_b   1.000
_cell.length_c   1.000
_cell.angle_alpha   90.00
_cell.angle_beta   90.00
_cell.angle_gamma   90.00
#
_symmetry.space_group_name_H-M   'P 1'
#
loop_
_entity.id
_entity.type
_entity.pdbx_description
1 polymer ?
#
loop_
_entity_poly.entity_id
_entity_poly.type
_entity_poly.pdbx_seq_one_letter_code
_entity_poly.pdbx_strand_id
1 'polypeptide(L)'
;MASRKGLPQRKPDLEFYLHRVFRKKAFRPLQREVIAAVVEGHDVFLQASTSFGKSLCFQLPAVISNGLTIVICPLLALMTDQVNALQAIGVPVQTINSSTPLAERRLIMDDMLSGHPRTRLLYVTPELCQTDSFRRNLSIVHRQGQLTRVAIDEAHCISEWGHDFRPAYQELGWFRRNLEDPPVPITALTATATPRVRADIITMLGLNFTKLKLFNTPSARPNIHYEVRYLQNYDEDDDISPEDLRMQDLLAWLKAIKRRQEARRGAHTTAQRSPMSGIIYVGTRATSEDLAGRLDSEESVSAVAYHAGLTSQDRTRIQAMWTSPQPHQQDSNGKPSPTFSIIVATNAFGMGIDNSQVRFVVHWTPPRSFEGFVQESGRAGRDGRAAASLVYYNTQERDRIADRLMRDAENVRNRGGAKAYVAGLLRNQMARRESYQKVVRYCETVTKCRHALIKDLFGDYELEEMGSQQPPSTYGGAKVNQLNPSASPCDYACDFCKEGPSGLAKRKGKMQAADALYGFMMERMNDLREDYA
;
A
#
# COMPACT_ATOMS: atom_id res chain seq x y z
N MET A 1 -8.52 -45.47 29.53
CA MET A 1 -7.88 -45.11 28.24
C MET A 1 -6.62 -44.33 28.53
N ALA A 2 -5.45 -44.89 28.19
CA ALA A 2 -4.15 -44.31 28.51
C ALA A 2 -3.95 -42.97 27.79
N SER A 3 -3.59 -41.95 28.57
CA SER A 3 -3.15 -40.64 28.09
C SER A 3 -1.91 -40.83 27.20
N ARG A 4 -2.07 -40.64 25.88
CA ARG A 4 -0.94 -40.46 24.96
C ARG A 4 -0.25 -39.15 25.34
N LYS A 5 0.72 -39.20 26.24
CA LYS A 5 1.74 -38.15 26.38
C LYS A 5 2.41 -38.01 25.01
N GLY A 6 2.08 -36.94 24.29
CA GLY A 6 2.62 -36.67 22.97
C GLY A 6 4.15 -36.60 23.03
N LEU A 7 4.81 -37.31 22.11
CA LEU A 7 6.23 -37.12 21.82
C LEU A 7 6.49 -35.61 21.61
N PRO A 8 7.64 -35.07 22.07
CA PRO A 8 7.98 -33.68 21.84
C PRO A 8 7.98 -33.42 20.33
N GLN A 9 6.98 -32.67 19.85
CA GLN A 9 6.90 -32.18 18.48
C GLN A 9 8.17 -31.36 18.23
N ARG A 10 9.07 -31.86 17.39
CA ARG A 10 10.30 -31.16 17.01
C ARG A 10 9.85 -29.85 16.36
N LYS A 11 10.22 -28.70 16.95
CA LYS A 11 9.87 -27.40 16.37
C LYS A 11 10.34 -27.38 14.90
N PRO A 12 9.48 -27.02 13.95
CA PRO A 12 9.85 -27.02 12.54
C PRO A 12 10.95 -25.98 12.29
N ASP A 13 11.93 -26.37 11.49
CA ASP A 13 13.02 -25.49 11.04
C ASP A 13 12.47 -24.51 10.00
N LEU A 14 12.17 -23.28 10.42
CA LEU A 14 11.56 -22.27 9.55
C LEU A 14 12.51 -21.84 8.44
N GLU A 15 13.81 -21.79 8.74
CA GLU A 15 14.89 -21.44 7.82
C GLU A 15 15.00 -22.47 6.69
N PHE A 16 14.85 -23.76 6.97
CA PHE A 16 14.81 -24.81 5.95
C PHE A 16 13.73 -24.52 4.90
N TYR A 17 12.48 -24.26 5.31
CA TYR A 17 11.39 -23.99 4.37
C TYR A 17 11.59 -22.67 3.62
N LEU A 18 12.09 -21.64 4.30
CA LEU A 18 12.39 -20.34 3.69
C LEU A 18 13.40 -20.48 2.53
N HIS A 19 14.49 -21.22 2.75
CA HIS A 19 15.53 -21.43 1.76
C HIS A 19 15.11 -22.42 0.68
N ARG A 20 14.55 -23.57 1.08
CA ARG A 20 14.31 -24.69 0.16
C ARG A 20 13.08 -24.50 -0.71
N VAL A 21 11.99 -23.98 -0.15
CA VAL A 21 10.71 -23.79 -0.86
C VAL A 21 10.63 -22.38 -1.44
N PHE A 22 10.77 -21.37 -0.60
CA PHE A 22 10.57 -19.97 -1.01
C PHE A 22 11.80 -19.31 -1.64
N ARG A 23 12.96 -19.99 -1.65
CA ARG A 23 14.22 -19.53 -2.26
C ARG A 23 14.65 -18.14 -1.76
N LYS A 24 14.36 -17.81 -0.50
CA LYS A 24 14.74 -16.54 0.14
C LYS A 24 15.97 -16.74 1.01
N LYS A 25 16.83 -15.72 1.08
CA LYS A 25 18.10 -15.76 1.82
C LYS A 25 17.98 -15.50 3.32
N ALA A 26 16.96 -14.77 3.76
CA ALA A 26 16.72 -14.45 5.16
C ALA A 26 15.29 -13.93 5.36
N PHE A 27 14.78 -14.06 6.58
CA PHE A 27 13.57 -13.36 7.00
C PHE A 27 13.82 -11.86 7.07
N ARG A 28 12.79 -11.07 6.77
CA ARG A 28 12.79 -9.65 7.13
C ARG A 28 12.61 -9.49 8.65
N PRO A 29 13.01 -8.35 9.24
CA PRO A 29 12.78 -8.09 10.66
C PRO A 29 11.31 -8.36 11.04
N LEU A 30 11.07 -8.98 12.21
CA LEU A 30 9.76 -9.39 12.73
C LEU A 30 9.06 -10.55 11.98
N GLN A 31 9.45 -10.85 10.75
CA GLN A 31 8.74 -11.83 9.92
C GLN A 31 8.84 -13.24 10.50
N ARG A 32 9.98 -13.61 11.09
CA ARG A 32 10.21 -14.92 11.71
C ARG A 32 9.34 -15.11 12.95
N GLU A 33 9.22 -14.07 13.78
CA GLU A 33 8.43 -14.05 15.01
C GLU A 33 6.94 -14.20 14.70
N VAL A 34 6.45 -13.50 13.67
CA VAL A 34 5.07 -13.65 13.19
C VAL A 34 4.83 -15.09 12.72
N ILE A 35 5.69 -15.61 11.86
CA ILE A 35 5.57 -16.98 11.32
C ILE A 35 5.60 -18.02 12.45
N ALA A 36 6.48 -17.86 13.44
CA ALA A 36 6.56 -18.74 14.59
C ALA A 36 5.24 -18.75 15.37
N ALA A 37 4.66 -17.59 15.66
CA ALA A 37 3.36 -17.50 16.34
C ALA A 37 2.23 -18.18 15.53
N VAL A 38 2.25 -18.03 14.20
CA VAL A 38 1.31 -18.70 13.29
C VAL A 38 1.51 -20.23 13.31
N VAL A 39 2.75 -20.72 13.32
CA VAL A 39 3.04 -22.17 13.41
C VAL A 39 2.64 -22.74 14.78
N GLU A 40 2.80 -21.98 15.86
CA GLU A 40 2.41 -22.38 17.22
C GLU A 40 0.89 -22.40 17.46
N GLY A 41 0.09 -22.06 16.44
CA GLY A 41 -1.37 -22.15 16.52
C GLY A 41 -2.05 -20.92 17.11
N HIS A 42 -1.34 -19.80 17.28
CA HIS A 42 -1.94 -18.57 17.77
C HIS A 42 -2.85 -17.90 16.73
N ASP A 43 -3.86 -17.18 17.23
CA ASP A 43 -4.49 -16.09 16.49
C ASP A 43 -3.48 -14.95 16.36
N VAL A 44 -3.42 -14.35 15.18
CA VAL A 44 -2.42 -13.32 14.86
C VAL A 44 -3.10 -12.14 14.19
N PHE A 45 -2.80 -10.94 14.67
CA PHE A 45 -3.08 -9.69 13.98
C PHE A 45 -1.76 -9.05 13.57
N LEU A 46 -1.54 -8.88 12.26
CA LEU A 46 -0.36 -8.25 11.69
C LEU A 46 -0.74 -6.96 10.96
N GLN A 47 -0.30 -5.82 11.50
CA GLN A 47 -0.35 -4.53 10.82
C GLN A 47 1.03 -4.13 10.31
N ALA A 48 1.32 -4.42 9.04
CA ALA A 48 2.67 -4.21 8.50
C ALA A 48 2.68 -3.56 7.13
N SER A 49 3.62 -2.62 6.95
CA SER A 49 3.74 -1.76 5.76
C SER A 49 3.75 -2.57 4.45
N THR A 50 3.36 -1.91 3.36
CA THR A 50 3.56 -2.46 2.02
C THR A 50 5.05 -2.78 1.86
N SER A 51 5.38 -3.96 1.32
CA SER A 51 6.74 -4.54 1.31
C SER A 51 7.26 -5.21 2.58
N PHE A 52 6.46 -5.40 3.65
CA PHE A 52 6.87 -6.29 4.74
C PHE A 52 7.04 -7.74 4.26
N GLY A 53 6.23 -8.16 3.29
CA GLY A 53 6.13 -9.57 2.87
C GLY A 53 5.11 -10.32 3.73
N LYS A 54 3.92 -9.72 3.91
CA LYS A 54 2.80 -10.26 4.68
C LYS A 54 2.39 -11.66 4.19
N SER A 55 2.39 -11.89 2.88
CA SER A 55 2.00 -13.19 2.30
C SER A 55 2.80 -14.37 2.85
N LEU A 56 4.12 -14.20 3.03
CA LEU A 56 4.97 -15.25 3.57
C LEU A 56 4.55 -15.66 5.00
N CYS A 57 3.93 -14.75 5.76
CA CYS A 57 3.52 -14.98 7.14
C CYS A 57 2.40 -16.01 7.28
N PHE A 58 1.62 -16.27 6.22
CA PHE A 58 0.65 -17.35 6.18
C PHE A 58 0.99 -18.44 5.16
N GLN A 59 1.74 -18.11 4.09
CA GLN A 59 2.17 -19.08 3.08
C GLN A 59 3.16 -20.10 3.64
N LEU A 60 4.18 -19.66 4.38
CA LEU A 60 5.18 -20.58 4.93
C LEU A 60 4.57 -21.54 5.96
N PRO A 61 3.77 -21.08 6.95
CA PRO A 61 3.07 -21.97 7.87
C PRO A 61 2.15 -22.99 7.19
N ALA A 62 1.47 -22.61 6.10
CA ALA A 62 0.62 -23.52 5.34
C ALA A 62 1.39 -24.64 4.64
N VAL A 63 2.65 -24.42 4.27
CA VAL A 63 3.53 -25.44 3.69
C VAL A 63 4.10 -26.38 4.76
N ILE A 64 4.33 -25.87 5.97
CA ILE A 64 4.78 -26.68 7.13
C ILE A 64 3.66 -27.61 7.60
N SER A 65 2.43 -27.09 7.65
CA SER A 65 1.29 -27.79 8.24
C SER A 65 0.74 -28.86 7.27
N ASN A 66 0.29 -29.98 7.83
CA ASN A 66 -0.50 -30.94 7.08
C ASN A 66 -1.98 -30.53 7.16
N GLY A 67 -2.57 -30.26 6.00
CA GLY A 67 -3.96 -29.84 5.85
C GLY A 67 -4.08 -28.60 4.96
N LEU A 68 -5.23 -27.96 5.03
CA LEU A 68 -5.64 -26.84 4.22
C LEU A 68 -5.61 -25.53 5.03
N THR A 69 -5.02 -24.49 4.46
CA THR A 69 -5.18 -23.10 4.88
C THR A 69 -6.09 -22.37 3.90
N ILE A 70 -7.16 -21.75 4.39
CA ILE A 70 -8.03 -20.88 3.59
C ILE A 70 -7.47 -19.47 3.61
N VAL A 71 -7.24 -18.88 2.44
CA VAL A 71 -6.78 -17.49 2.31
C VAL A 71 -7.89 -16.65 1.68
N ILE A 72 -8.41 -15.70 2.44
CA ILE A 72 -9.46 -14.78 1.99
C ILE A 72 -8.79 -13.50 1.50
N CYS A 73 -9.05 -13.15 0.24
CA CYS A 73 -8.45 -12.00 -0.43
C CYS A 73 -9.54 -11.22 -1.18
N PRO A 74 -9.53 -9.87 -1.17
CA PRO A 74 -10.58 -9.11 -1.84
C PRO A 74 -10.45 -9.17 -3.37
N LEU A 75 -9.25 -9.30 -3.93
CA LEU A 75 -9.03 -9.02 -5.35
C LEU A 75 -8.60 -10.22 -6.15
N LEU A 76 -9.27 -10.43 -7.28
CA LEU A 76 -8.95 -11.50 -8.22
C LEU A 76 -7.50 -11.41 -8.71
N ALA A 77 -7.05 -10.22 -9.12
CA ALA A 77 -5.68 -10.01 -9.60
C ALA A 77 -4.63 -10.41 -8.54
N LEU A 78 -4.82 -9.99 -7.28
CA LEU A 78 -3.92 -10.34 -6.19
C LEU A 78 -3.91 -11.86 -5.94
N MET A 79 -5.07 -12.52 -5.99
CA MET A 79 -5.13 -13.98 -5.88
C MET A 79 -4.37 -14.67 -7.03
N THR A 80 -4.61 -14.26 -8.28
CA THR A 80 -3.94 -14.81 -9.45
C THR A 80 -2.42 -14.69 -9.34
N ASP A 81 -1.90 -13.53 -8.96
CA ASP A 81 -0.46 -13.31 -8.80
C ASP A 81 0.15 -14.21 -7.72
N GLN A 82 -0.52 -14.33 -6.56
CA GLN A 82 -0.03 -15.19 -5.47
C GLN A 82 -0.09 -16.67 -5.82
N VAL A 83 -1.18 -17.13 -6.45
CA VAL A 83 -1.37 -18.51 -6.88
C VAL A 83 -0.32 -18.89 -7.92
N ASN A 84 -0.14 -18.08 -8.96
CA ASN A 84 0.87 -18.32 -10.00
C ASN A 84 2.29 -18.38 -9.41
N ALA A 85 2.63 -17.45 -8.51
CA ALA A 85 3.96 -17.43 -7.88
C ALA A 85 4.22 -18.68 -7.02
N LEU A 86 3.22 -19.17 -6.29
CA LEU A 86 3.30 -20.37 -5.47
C LEU A 86 3.35 -21.66 -6.33
N GLN A 87 2.56 -21.74 -7.39
CA GLN A 87 2.59 -22.86 -8.34
C GLN A 87 3.95 -22.97 -9.04
N ALA A 88 4.55 -21.83 -9.42
CA ALA A 88 5.86 -21.77 -10.06
C ALA A 88 7.00 -22.33 -9.18
N ILE A 89 6.83 -22.31 -7.85
CA ILE A 89 7.79 -22.91 -6.90
C ILE A 89 7.34 -24.30 -6.40
N GLY A 90 6.28 -24.86 -6.97
CA GLY A 90 5.79 -26.22 -6.67
C GLY A 90 4.97 -26.33 -5.39
N VAL A 91 4.45 -25.22 -4.84
CA VAL A 91 3.54 -25.27 -3.68
C VAL A 91 2.14 -25.70 -4.15
N PRO A 92 1.51 -26.70 -3.52
CA PRO A 92 0.12 -27.09 -3.83
C PRO A 92 -0.86 -25.98 -3.40
N VAL A 93 -1.26 -25.15 -4.35
CA VAL A 93 -2.17 -24.03 -4.16
C VAL A 93 -3.26 -24.04 -5.23
N GLN A 94 -4.47 -23.64 -4.84
CA GLN A 94 -5.61 -23.49 -5.73
C GLN A 94 -6.37 -22.19 -5.45
N THR A 95 -7.26 -21.79 -6.36
CA THR A 95 -8.21 -20.69 -6.14
C THR A 95 -9.61 -21.05 -6.63
N ILE A 96 -10.62 -20.58 -5.90
CA ILE A 96 -12.00 -20.60 -6.36
C ILE A 96 -12.53 -19.17 -6.37
N ASN A 97 -12.91 -18.70 -7.56
CA ASN A 97 -13.47 -17.39 -7.78
C ASN A 97 -14.45 -17.40 -8.98
N SER A 98 -14.94 -16.23 -9.39
CA SER A 98 -15.93 -16.11 -10.48
C SER A 98 -15.41 -16.50 -11.86
N SER A 99 -14.08 -16.54 -12.05
CA SER A 99 -13.44 -16.97 -13.30
C SER A 99 -12.99 -18.43 -13.30
N THR A 100 -13.10 -19.16 -12.18
CA THR A 100 -12.73 -20.58 -12.10
C THR A 100 -13.72 -21.44 -12.90
N PRO A 101 -13.28 -22.20 -13.92
CA PRO A 101 -14.15 -23.11 -14.67
C PRO A 101 -14.82 -24.16 -13.77
N LEU A 102 -16.04 -24.58 -14.12
CA LEU A 102 -16.83 -25.53 -13.32
C LEU A 102 -16.12 -26.89 -13.13
N ALA A 103 -15.46 -27.40 -14.17
CA ALA A 103 -14.73 -28.66 -14.10
C ALA A 103 -13.56 -28.59 -13.09
N GLU A 104 -12.79 -27.49 -13.12
CA GLU A 104 -11.70 -27.24 -12.18
C GLU A 104 -12.22 -27.05 -10.76
N ARG A 105 -13.30 -26.28 -10.59
CA ARG A 105 -13.95 -26.10 -9.28
C ARG A 105 -14.39 -27.43 -8.67
N ARG A 106 -14.90 -28.37 -9.48
CA ARG A 106 -15.29 -29.70 -9.02
C ARG A 106 -14.07 -30.48 -8.52
N LEU A 107 -12.96 -30.49 -9.27
CA LEU A 107 -11.72 -31.16 -8.86
C LEU A 107 -11.16 -30.59 -7.55
N ILE A 108 -11.19 -29.26 -7.38
CA ILE A 108 -10.73 -28.63 -6.13
C ILE A 108 -11.63 -29.06 -4.96
N MET A 109 -12.95 -29.08 -5.15
CA MET A 109 -13.87 -29.53 -4.09
C MET A 109 -13.70 -31.01 -3.75
N ASP A 110 -13.48 -31.87 -4.75
CA ASP A 110 -13.25 -33.30 -4.54
C ASP A 110 -11.93 -33.53 -3.76
N ASP A 111 -10.85 -32.78 -4.06
CA ASP A 111 -9.60 -32.81 -3.28
C ASP A 111 -9.82 -32.34 -1.83
N MET A 112 -10.52 -31.21 -1.65
CA MET A 112 -10.84 -30.67 -0.32
C MET A 112 -11.58 -31.67 0.56
N LEU A 113 -12.55 -32.38 -0.01
CA LEU A 113 -13.44 -33.29 0.73
C LEU A 113 -12.86 -34.71 0.90
N SER A 114 -11.69 -34.99 0.31
CA SER A 114 -11.05 -36.31 0.32
C SER A 114 -10.64 -36.84 1.70
N GLY A 115 -10.63 -35.99 2.73
CA GLY A 115 -10.10 -36.32 4.06
C GLY A 115 -8.57 -36.20 4.18
N HIS A 116 -7.86 -36.06 3.06
CA HIS A 116 -6.42 -35.84 3.00
C HIS A 116 -6.10 -34.92 1.80
N PRO A 117 -6.54 -33.64 1.83
CA PRO A 117 -6.38 -32.71 0.73
C PRO A 117 -4.89 -32.53 0.38
N ARG A 118 -4.59 -32.60 -0.92
CA ARG A 118 -3.25 -32.29 -1.44
C ARG A 118 -3.01 -30.78 -1.45
N THR A 119 -4.08 -30.01 -1.66
CA THR A 119 -4.04 -28.55 -1.62
C THR A 119 -3.67 -28.06 -0.22
N ARG A 120 -2.61 -27.25 -0.12
CA ARG A 120 -2.15 -26.61 1.13
C ARG A 120 -2.74 -25.23 1.33
N LEU A 121 -2.93 -24.49 0.24
CA LEU A 121 -3.53 -23.15 0.25
C LEU A 121 -4.69 -23.06 -0.73
N LEU A 122 -5.81 -22.52 -0.28
CA LEU A 122 -6.94 -22.20 -1.15
C LEU A 122 -7.29 -20.71 -1.04
N TYR A 123 -7.08 -19.97 -2.12
CA TYR A 123 -7.45 -18.57 -2.24
C TYR A 123 -8.90 -18.42 -2.64
N VAL A 124 -9.68 -17.66 -1.86
CA VAL A 124 -11.11 -17.42 -2.07
C VAL A 124 -11.49 -15.96 -1.86
N THR A 125 -12.60 -15.55 -2.47
CA THR A 125 -13.19 -14.24 -2.19
C THR A 125 -14.02 -14.27 -0.91
N PRO A 126 -14.22 -13.13 -0.23
CA PRO A 126 -15.11 -13.05 0.93
C PRO A 126 -16.57 -13.35 0.57
N GLU A 127 -17.01 -13.10 -0.68
CA GLU A 127 -18.36 -13.46 -1.15
C GLU A 127 -18.56 -14.97 -1.20
N LEU A 128 -17.55 -15.72 -1.66
CA LEU A 128 -17.66 -17.18 -1.68
C LEU A 128 -17.83 -17.74 -0.26
N CYS A 129 -17.17 -17.12 0.73
CA CYS A 129 -17.24 -17.50 2.14
C CYS A 129 -18.63 -17.34 2.77
N GLN A 130 -19.52 -16.56 2.16
CA GLN A 130 -20.91 -16.41 2.61
C GLN A 130 -21.83 -17.51 2.09
N THR A 131 -21.44 -18.20 1.02
CA THR A 131 -22.32 -19.18 0.39
C THR A 131 -22.48 -20.43 1.28
N ASP A 132 -23.72 -20.88 1.46
CA ASP A 132 -24.01 -22.06 2.30
C ASP A 132 -23.31 -23.33 1.79
N SER A 133 -23.19 -23.48 0.47
CA SER A 133 -22.47 -24.60 -0.14
C SER A 133 -21.01 -24.65 0.31
N PHE A 134 -20.31 -23.51 0.26
CA PHE A 134 -18.92 -23.45 0.68
C PHE A 134 -18.77 -23.63 2.20
N ARG A 135 -19.65 -23.01 3.00
CA ARG A 135 -19.68 -23.17 4.46
C ARG A 135 -19.88 -24.64 4.87
N ARG A 136 -20.80 -25.37 4.23
CA ARG A 136 -21.01 -26.81 4.46
C ARG A 136 -19.76 -27.63 4.16
N ASN A 137 -19.10 -27.35 3.04
CA ASN A 137 -17.86 -28.05 2.67
C ASN A 137 -16.75 -27.78 3.70
N LEU A 138 -16.58 -26.53 4.15
CA LEU A 138 -15.61 -26.19 5.19
C LEU A 138 -15.89 -26.90 6.52
N SER A 139 -17.15 -27.02 6.93
CA SER A 139 -17.53 -27.79 8.13
C SER A 139 -17.20 -29.29 8.00
N ILE A 140 -17.17 -29.84 6.78
CA ILE A 140 -16.71 -31.23 6.56
C ILE A 140 -15.19 -31.31 6.74
N VAL A 141 -14.43 -30.42 6.07
CA VAL A 141 -12.96 -30.37 6.14
C VAL A 141 -12.48 -30.14 7.57
N HIS A 142 -13.17 -29.29 8.33
CA HIS A 142 -12.90 -29.03 9.74
C HIS A 142 -13.13 -30.27 10.61
N ARG A 143 -14.27 -30.97 10.45
CA ARG A 143 -14.55 -32.23 11.17
C ARG A 143 -13.56 -33.35 10.84
N GLN A 144 -12.98 -33.34 9.64
CA GLN A 144 -11.90 -34.25 9.24
C GLN A 144 -10.54 -33.88 9.85
N GLY A 145 -10.44 -32.77 10.60
CA GLY A 145 -9.20 -32.28 11.17
C GLY A 145 -8.22 -31.73 10.12
N GLN A 146 -8.71 -31.41 8.91
CA GLN A 146 -7.87 -30.97 7.80
C GLN A 146 -7.84 -29.45 7.63
N LEU A 147 -8.72 -28.70 8.28
CA LEU A 147 -8.69 -27.23 8.23
C LEU A 147 -7.77 -26.67 9.32
N THR A 148 -6.60 -26.20 8.91
CA THR A 148 -5.51 -25.83 9.84
C THR A 148 -5.51 -24.36 10.21
N ARG A 149 -5.95 -23.48 9.31
CA ARG A 149 -5.90 -22.02 9.49
C ARG A 149 -6.81 -21.27 8.54
N VAL A 150 -7.26 -20.09 8.97
CA VAL A 150 -7.89 -19.08 8.12
C VAL A 150 -7.01 -17.82 8.11
N ALA A 151 -6.51 -17.45 6.93
CA ALA A 151 -5.78 -16.21 6.72
C ALA A 151 -6.69 -15.19 6.03
N ILE A 152 -6.76 -13.98 6.58
CA ILE A 152 -7.57 -12.88 6.07
C ILE A 152 -6.60 -11.79 5.63
N ASP A 153 -6.42 -11.65 4.32
CA ASP A 153 -5.61 -10.60 3.73
C ASP A 153 -6.43 -9.31 3.57
N GLU A 154 -5.75 -8.17 3.60
CA GLU A 154 -6.39 -6.84 3.63
C GLU A 154 -7.55 -6.72 4.63
N ALA A 155 -7.31 -7.17 5.86
CA ALA A 155 -8.31 -7.23 6.91
C ALA A 155 -9.02 -5.90 7.20
N HIS A 156 -8.43 -4.75 6.84
CA HIS A 156 -9.08 -3.43 6.95
C HIS A 156 -10.41 -3.33 6.17
N CYS A 157 -10.64 -4.18 5.17
CA CYS A 157 -11.90 -4.22 4.40
C CYS A 157 -13.11 -4.57 5.27
N ILE A 158 -12.92 -5.13 6.46
CA ILE A 158 -14.02 -5.50 7.38
C ILE A 158 -14.70 -4.29 8.02
N SER A 159 -13.93 -3.23 8.28
CA SER A 159 -14.44 -2.06 8.97
C SER A 159 -15.07 -1.10 7.96
N GLU A 160 -16.26 -0.62 8.28
CA GLU A 160 -16.91 0.47 7.55
C GLU A 160 -16.06 1.75 7.61
N TRP A 161 -15.17 1.87 8.60
CA TRP A 161 -14.22 2.96 8.74
C TRP A 161 -12.92 2.75 7.96
N GLY A 162 -12.80 1.63 7.24
CA GLY A 162 -11.72 1.35 6.31
C GLY A 162 -11.89 2.09 4.97
N HIS A 163 -10.76 2.43 4.34
CA HIS A 163 -10.75 3.11 3.03
C HIS A 163 -11.33 2.25 1.90
N ASP A 164 -11.17 0.92 2.00
CA ASP A 164 -11.68 -0.09 1.05
C ASP A 164 -12.69 -1.05 1.70
N PHE A 165 -13.72 -0.51 2.35
CA PHE A 165 -14.78 -1.30 2.98
C PHE A 165 -15.46 -2.26 1.98
N ARG A 166 -15.62 -3.52 2.41
CA ARG A 166 -16.29 -4.56 1.66
C ARG A 166 -17.23 -5.35 2.57
N PRO A 167 -18.56 -5.18 2.46
CA PRO A 167 -19.55 -5.78 3.37
C PRO A 167 -19.36 -7.28 3.58
N ALA A 168 -18.92 -7.99 2.54
CA ALA A 168 -18.65 -9.42 2.59
C ALA A 168 -17.66 -9.85 3.70
N TYR A 169 -16.78 -8.96 4.14
CA TYR A 169 -15.84 -9.23 5.24
C TYR A 169 -16.52 -9.29 6.61
N GLN A 170 -17.64 -8.58 6.83
CA GLN A 170 -18.33 -8.56 8.12
C GLN A 170 -18.86 -9.96 8.51
N GLU A 171 -19.13 -10.80 7.51
CA GLU A 171 -19.60 -12.17 7.68
C GLU A 171 -18.49 -13.17 8.04
N LEU A 172 -17.22 -12.76 8.03
CA LEU A 172 -16.08 -13.65 8.33
C LEU A 172 -16.01 -14.04 9.81
N GLY A 173 -16.71 -13.34 10.71
CA GLY A 173 -16.90 -13.81 12.09
C GLY A 173 -17.57 -15.19 12.17
N TRP A 174 -18.18 -15.67 11.08
CA TRP A 174 -18.69 -17.04 10.95
C TRP A 174 -17.63 -18.11 11.27
N PHE A 175 -16.38 -17.92 10.83
CA PHE A 175 -15.32 -18.91 11.03
C PHE A 175 -15.07 -19.16 12.52
N ARG A 176 -14.98 -18.11 13.33
CA ARG A 176 -14.79 -18.26 14.78
C ARG A 176 -16.00 -18.92 15.44
N ARG A 177 -17.22 -18.50 15.09
CA ARG A 177 -18.48 -19.00 15.72
C ARG A 177 -18.84 -20.45 15.38
N ASN A 178 -18.32 -20.99 14.27
CA ASN A 178 -18.76 -22.30 13.76
C ASN A 178 -17.64 -23.35 13.72
N LEU A 179 -16.38 -22.95 13.88
CA LEU A 179 -15.21 -23.83 13.83
C LEU A 179 -14.49 -23.82 15.19
N GLU A 180 -15.20 -24.29 16.23
CA GLU A 180 -14.79 -24.14 17.64
C GLU A 180 -14.14 -25.38 18.25
N ASP A 181 -14.35 -26.58 17.70
CA ASP A 181 -13.83 -27.84 18.26
C ASP A 181 -13.10 -28.71 17.21
N PRO A 182 -11.75 -28.66 17.16
CA PRO A 182 -10.89 -27.68 17.83
C PRO A 182 -11.02 -26.30 17.16
N PRO A 183 -10.70 -25.21 17.88
CA PRO A 183 -10.80 -23.86 17.32
C PRO A 183 -9.79 -23.68 16.20
N VAL A 184 -10.24 -23.23 15.03
CA VAL A 184 -9.33 -22.92 13.91
C VAL A 184 -8.66 -21.56 14.18
N PRO A 185 -7.31 -21.46 14.16
CA PRO A 185 -6.62 -20.19 14.31
C PRO A 185 -6.85 -19.23 13.14
N ILE A 186 -6.96 -17.94 13.43
CA ILE A 186 -7.16 -16.87 12.45
C ILE A 186 -5.93 -15.98 12.39
N THR A 187 -5.42 -15.72 11.19
CA THR A 187 -4.37 -14.73 10.92
C THR A 187 -4.96 -13.59 10.10
N ALA A 188 -5.13 -12.42 10.71
CA ALA A 188 -5.59 -11.20 10.04
C ALA A 188 -4.38 -10.31 9.70
N LEU A 189 -4.23 -9.95 8.42
CA LEU A 189 -3.11 -9.16 7.94
C LEU A 189 -3.62 -7.91 7.24
N THR A 190 -2.98 -6.77 7.49
CA THR A 190 -3.24 -5.55 6.72
C THR A 190 -2.04 -4.61 6.73
N ALA A 191 -1.93 -3.77 5.70
CA ALA A 191 -1.00 -2.65 5.73
C ALA A 191 -1.51 -1.48 6.56
N THR A 192 -2.82 -1.31 6.59
CA THR A 192 -3.43 -0.02 6.90
C THR A 192 -4.65 -0.18 7.81
N ALA A 193 -4.44 -0.03 9.12
CA ALA A 193 -5.52 -0.01 10.10
C ALA A 193 -5.30 1.11 11.14
N THR A 194 -6.25 2.04 11.20
CA THR A 194 -6.34 3.00 12.30
C THR A 194 -6.75 2.28 13.59
N PRO A 195 -6.59 2.89 14.78
CA PRO A 195 -7.04 2.32 16.04
C PRO A 195 -8.46 1.75 16.02
N ARG A 196 -9.39 2.54 15.46
CA ARG A 196 -10.79 2.14 15.31
C ARG A 196 -10.95 0.94 14.38
N VAL A 197 -10.30 0.96 13.22
CA VAL A 197 -10.34 -0.16 12.25
C VAL A 197 -9.73 -1.42 12.87
N ARG A 198 -8.65 -1.31 13.65
CA ARG A 198 -8.04 -2.43 14.38
C ARG A 198 -9.01 -3.04 15.40
N ALA A 199 -9.67 -2.21 16.19
CA ALA A 199 -10.68 -2.66 17.14
C ALA A 199 -11.85 -3.39 16.45
N ASP A 200 -12.32 -2.85 15.33
CA ASP A 200 -13.36 -3.47 14.50
C ASP A 200 -12.91 -4.85 13.96
N ILE A 201 -11.68 -4.96 13.44
CA ILE A 201 -11.12 -6.24 12.95
C ILE A 201 -11.13 -7.29 14.07
N ILE A 202 -10.57 -6.95 15.23
CA ILE A 202 -10.45 -7.87 16.37
C ILE A 202 -11.84 -8.32 16.84
N THR A 203 -12.77 -7.38 16.97
CA THR A 203 -14.13 -7.63 17.48
C THR A 203 -14.97 -8.43 16.49
N MET A 204 -15.02 -8.01 15.23
CA MET A 204 -15.88 -8.64 14.20
C MET A 204 -15.41 -10.05 13.83
N LEU A 205 -14.10 -10.32 13.90
CA LEU A 205 -13.54 -11.67 13.70
C LEU A 205 -13.62 -12.55 14.97
N GLY A 206 -14.02 -11.98 16.12
CA GLY A 206 -14.07 -12.70 17.38
C GLY A 206 -12.70 -13.16 17.89
N LEU A 207 -11.65 -12.36 17.66
CA LEU A 207 -10.30 -12.68 18.12
C LEU A 207 -10.19 -12.39 19.62
N ASN A 208 -9.80 -13.40 20.41
CA ASN A 208 -9.65 -13.22 21.84
C ASN A 208 -8.39 -12.40 22.14
N PHE A 209 -8.57 -11.15 22.55
CA PHE A 209 -7.48 -10.21 22.82
C PHE A 209 -6.44 -10.74 23.82
N THR A 210 -6.84 -11.56 24.81
CA THR A 210 -5.92 -12.12 25.82
C THR A 210 -4.97 -13.19 25.26
N LYS A 211 -5.33 -13.81 24.13
CA LYS A 211 -4.57 -14.88 23.47
C LYS A 211 -3.99 -14.44 22.11
N LEU A 212 -4.45 -13.32 21.59
CA LEU A 212 -4.06 -12.75 20.30
C LEU A 212 -2.59 -12.31 20.34
N LYS A 213 -1.83 -12.67 19.31
CA LYS A 213 -0.49 -12.12 19.08
C LYS A 213 -0.60 -10.92 18.15
N LEU A 214 -0.30 -9.73 18.67
CA LEU A 214 -0.28 -8.49 17.89
C LEU A 214 1.14 -8.19 17.42
N PHE A 215 1.27 -7.92 16.12
CA PHE A 215 2.52 -7.51 15.50
C PHE A 215 2.26 -6.28 14.62
N ASN A 216 3.19 -5.34 14.65
CA ASN A 216 3.14 -4.18 13.78
C ASN A 216 4.53 -3.76 13.30
N THR A 217 4.56 -3.02 12.18
CA THR A 217 5.74 -2.27 11.76
C THR A 217 5.38 -0.80 11.63
N PRO A 218 6.32 0.13 11.82
CA PRO A 218 6.08 1.56 11.60
C PRO A 218 5.50 1.83 10.21
N SER A 219 4.50 2.71 10.16
CA SER A 219 3.87 3.17 8.93
C SER A 219 4.79 4.12 8.15
N ALA A 220 5.56 4.93 8.87
CA ALA A 220 6.55 5.83 8.28
C ALA A 220 7.83 5.08 7.87
N ARG A 221 8.26 5.26 6.62
CA ARG A 221 9.43 4.58 6.07
C ARG A 221 10.66 5.52 6.06
N PRO A 222 11.73 5.21 6.80
CA PRO A 222 12.87 6.11 6.93
C PRO A 222 13.65 6.29 5.61
N ASN A 223 13.58 5.32 4.70
CA ASN A 223 14.25 5.38 3.41
C ASN A 223 13.48 6.21 2.35
N ILE A 224 12.28 6.72 2.67
CA ILE A 224 11.47 7.54 1.77
C ILE A 224 11.57 9.01 2.18
N HIS A 225 12.00 9.84 1.24
CA HIS A 225 11.97 11.29 1.35
C HIS A 225 10.55 11.80 1.09
N TYR A 226 9.85 12.28 2.13
CA TYR A 226 8.49 12.82 2.01
C TYR A 226 8.49 14.34 1.79
N GLU A 227 7.76 14.81 0.78
CA GLU A 227 7.70 16.23 0.45
C GLU A 227 6.35 16.66 -0.14
N VAL A 228 5.90 17.86 0.23
CA VAL A 228 4.68 18.49 -0.31
C VAL A 228 5.08 19.63 -1.24
N ARG A 229 4.75 19.50 -2.54
CA ARG A 229 4.98 20.51 -3.58
C ARG A 229 3.80 21.47 -3.61
N TYR A 230 3.97 22.63 -2.98
CA TYR A 230 2.97 23.69 -2.95
C TYR A 230 2.91 24.39 -4.31
N LEU A 231 1.73 24.40 -4.92
CA LEU A 231 1.45 25.08 -6.18
C LEU A 231 0.74 26.40 -5.92
N GLN A 232 0.93 27.38 -6.79
CA GLN A 232 0.10 28.58 -6.80
C GLN A 232 -1.36 28.19 -7.09
N ASN A 233 -2.29 28.89 -6.46
CA ASN A 233 -3.65 28.94 -6.97
C ASN A 233 -3.62 29.70 -8.29
N TYR A 234 -4.47 29.29 -9.23
CA TYR A 234 -4.57 29.88 -10.56
C TYR A 234 -5.93 30.54 -10.71
N ASP A 235 -6.01 31.61 -11.48
CA ASP A 235 -7.29 32.20 -11.85
C ASP A 235 -7.85 31.46 -13.08
N GLU A 236 -9.18 31.36 -13.17
CA GLU A 236 -9.83 30.69 -14.29
C GLU A 236 -9.63 31.43 -15.62
N ASP A 237 -9.25 32.71 -15.54
CA ASP A 237 -8.97 33.60 -16.68
C ASP A 237 -7.49 33.61 -17.12
N ASP A 238 -6.59 32.89 -16.41
CA ASP A 238 -5.18 32.80 -16.78
C ASP A 238 -4.96 31.87 -17.99
N ASP A 239 -4.12 32.31 -18.94
CA ASP A 239 -3.71 31.49 -20.11
C ASP A 239 -2.84 30.26 -19.72
N ILE A 240 -2.42 30.14 -18.46
CA ILE A 240 -1.52 29.07 -17.99
C ILE A 240 -2.31 27.97 -17.28
N SER A 241 -2.35 26.79 -17.88
CA SER A 241 -3.00 25.63 -17.25
C SER A 241 -2.26 25.18 -15.97
N PRO A 242 -2.98 24.84 -14.89
CA PRO A 242 -2.39 24.30 -13.64
C PRO A 242 -1.67 22.98 -13.86
N GLU A 243 -2.08 22.23 -14.87
CA GLU A 243 -1.43 20.99 -15.28
C GLU A 243 -0.06 21.28 -15.91
N ASP A 244 0.09 22.40 -16.61
CA ASP A 244 1.36 22.81 -17.21
C ASP A 244 2.37 23.23 -16.14
N LEU A 245 1.93 23.96 -15.12
CA LEU A 245 2.79 24.31 -13.97
C LEU A 245 3.31 23.06 -13.25
N ARG A 246 2.43 22.08 -12.99
CA ARG A 246 2.83 20.78 -12.40
C ARG A 246 3.81 20.03 -13.31
N MET A 247 3.55 20.01 -14.61
CA MET A 247 4.40 19.34 -15.59
C MET A 247 5.79 19.97 -15.64
N GLN A 248 5.87 21.30 -15.66
CA GLN A 248 7.14 22.02 -15.66
C GLN A 248 7.96 21.72 -14.39
N ASP A 249 7.34 21.75 -13.20
CA ASP A 249 8.02 21.40 -11.95
C ASP A 249 8.51 19.94 -11.95
N LEU A 250 7.66 18.99 -12.38
CA LEU A 250 8.03 17.58 -12.45
C LEU A 250 9.21 17.36 -13.41
N LEU A 251 9.15 17.92 -14.61
CA LEU A 251 10.23 17.81 -15.59
C LEU A 251 11.52 18.45 -15.11
N ALA A 252 11.46 19.61 -14.46
CA ALA A 252 12.61 20.25 -13.86
C ALA A 252 13.23 19.36 -12.76
N TRP A 253 12.39 18.73 -11.94
CA TRP A 253 12.84 17.79 -10.91
C TRP A 253 13.50 16.54 -11.49
N LEU A 254 12.90 15.91 -12.51
CA LEU A 254 13.48 14.77 -13.23
C LEU A 254 14.81 15.14 -13.90
N LYS A 255 14.87 16.29 -14.59
CA LYS A 255 16.09 16.81 -15.22
C LYS A 255 17.20 17.05 -14.19
N ALA A 256 16.87 17.56 -13.00
CA ALA A 256 17.83 17.73 -11.91
C ALA A 256 18.35 16.39 -11.37
N ILE A 257 17.52 15.35 -11.31
CA ILE A 257 17.98 14.00 -10.96
C ILE A 257 18.93 13.45 -12.01
N LYS A 258 18.57 13.54 -13.30
CA LYS A 258 19.41 13.11 -14.43
C LYS A 258 20.80 13.76 -14.37
N ARG A 259 20.86 15.09 -14.23
CA ARG A 259 22.13 15.84 -14.10
C ARG A 259 22.98 15.36 -12.92
N ARG A 260 22.39 15.14 -11.74
CA ARG A 260 23.12 14.61 -10.56
C ARG A 260 23.63 13.19 -10.79
N GLN A 261 22.91 12.37 -11.54
CA GLN A 261 23.38 11.04 -11.90
C GLN A 261 24.55 11.08 -12.87
N GLU A 262 24.47 11.92 -13.90
CA GLU A 262 25.53 12.13 -14.88
C GLU A 262 26.80 12.65 -14.20
N ALA A 263 26.67 13.65 -13.32
CA ALA A 263 27.80 14.20 -12.56
C ALA A 263 28.48 13.15 -11.66
N ARG A 264 27.73 12.19 -11.11
CA ARG A 264 28.27 11.09 -10.30
C ARG A 264 28.94 9.99 -11.11
N ARG A 265 28.71 9.89 -12.43
CA ARG A 265 29.24 8.79 -13.25
C ARG A 265 30.74 8.88 -13.48
N GLY A 266 31.35 10.06 -13.39
CA GLY A 266 32.74 10.26 -13.82
C GLY A 266 32.93 9.87 -15.31
N ALA A 267 34.09 10.19 -15.89
CA ALA A 267 34.31 9.98 -17.33
C ALA A 267 34.51 8.50 -17.75
N HIS A 268 34.41 7.51 -16.84
CA HIS A 268 34.96 6.16 -17.06
C HIS A 268 33.98 4.98 -16.90
N THR A 269 32.67 5.21 -16.76
CA THR A 269 31.70 4.10 -16.67
C THR A 269 30.88 3.95 -17.96
N THR A 270 31.17 2.92 -18.76
CA THR A 270 30.41 2.52 -19.96
C THR A 270 29.20 1.63 -19.66
N ALA A 271 28.98 1.25 -18.39
CA ALA A 271 27.86 0.39 -18.01
C ALA A 271 26.50 1.10 -18.20
N GLN A 272 25.62 0.49 -18.98
CA GLN A 272 24.24 0.92 -19.21
C GLN A 272 23.42 0.67 -17.94
N ARG A 273 22.85 1.73 -17.36
CA ARG A 273 21.98 1.62 -16.18
C ARG A 273 20.55 1.30 -16.61
N SER A 274 19.89 0.44 -15.84
CA SER A 274 18.45 0.29 -15.92
C SER A 274 17.76 1.64 -15.63
N PRO A 275 16.67 1.96 -16.34
CA PRO A 275 15.89 3.16 -16.08
C PRO A 275 15.42 3.21 -14.62
N MET A 276 15.32 4.40 -14.04
CA MET A 276 14.69 4.56 -12.72
C MET A 276 13.18 4.43 -12.83
N SER A 277 12.62 3.46 -12.11
CA SER A 277 11.18 3.27 -12.05
C SER A 277 10.49 4.32 -11.17
N GLY A 278 9.40 4.89 -11.66
CA GLY A 278 8.54 5.83 -10.94
C GLY A 278 7.06 5.51 -11.10
N ILE A 279 6.25 5.99 -10.16
CA ILE A 279 4.78 5.92 -10.22
C ILE A 279 4.22 7.34 -10.05
N ILE A 280 3.25 7.72 -10.86
CA ILE A 280 2.48 8.95 -10.71
C ILE A 280 1.01 8.59 -10.53
N TYR A 281 0.45 8.91 -9.37
CA TYR A 281 -0.96 8.72 -9.05
C TYR A 281 -1.79 9.93 -9.48
N VAL A 282 -2.84 9.66 -10.26
CA VAL A 282 -3.78 10.66 -10.80
C VAL A 282 -5.23 10.33 -10.43
N GLY A 283 -6.09 11.35 -10.44
CA GLY A 283 -7.48 11.23 -10.01
C GLY A 283 -8.46 10.65 -11.03
N THR A 284 -8.11 10.63 -12.33
CA THR A 284 -9.00 10.21 -13.44
C THR A 284 -8.26 9.41 -14.50
N ARG A 285 -9.00 8.67 -15.35
CA ARG A 285 -8.44 7.92 -16.49
C ARG A 285 -7.90 8.84 -17.57
N ALA A 286 -8.66 9.89 -17.91
CA ALA A 286 -8.26 10.88 -18.90
C ALA A 286 -6.93 11.56 -18.54
N THR A 287 -6.78 12.01 -17.28
CA THR A 287 -5.50 12.58 -16.80
C THR A 287 -4.37 11.55 -16.85
N SER A 288 -4.67 10.26 -16.68
CA SER A 288 -3.66 9.20 -16.76
C SER A 288 -3.11 9.02 -18.17
N GLU A 289 -4.00 9.06 -19.16
CA GLU A 289 -3.66 8.92 -20.58
C GLU A 289 -2.93 10.17 -21.09
N ASP A 290 -3.47 11.36 -20.80
CA ASP A 290 -2.87 12.64 -21.19
C ASP A 290 -1.45 12.81 -20.61
N LEU A 291 -1.31 12.68 -19.28
CA LEU A 291 -0.01 12.88 -18.63
C LEU A 291 1.02 11.84 -19.07
N ALA A 292 0.61 10.58 -19.31
CA ALA A 292 1.51 9.57 -19.84
C ALA A 292 2.01 9.95 -21.24
N GLY A 293 1.12 10.36 -22.15
CA GLY A 293 1.49 10.80 -23.49
C GLY A 293 2.42 12.01 -23.49
N ARG A 294 2.14 13.00 -22.63
CA ARG A 294 2.98 14.20 -22.47
C ARG A 294 4.37 13.84 -21.95
N LEU A 295 4.47 12.93 -20.97
CA LEU A 295 5.75 12.49 -20.40
C LEU A 295 6.56 11.63 -21.38
N ASP A 296 5.92 10.75 -22.14
CA ASP A 296 6.60 9.85 -23.09
C ASP A 296 7.21 10.60 -24.30
N SER A 297 6.72 11.82 -24.55
CA SER A 297 7.31 12.72 -25.55
C SER A 297 8.69 13.27 -25.16
N GLU A 298 9.06 13.24 -23.87
CA GLU A 298 10.39 13.66 -23.41
C GLU A 298 11.42 12.56 -23.65
N GLU A 299 12.55 12.91 -24.28
CA GLU A 299 13.60 11.96 -24.69
C GLU A 299 14.10 11.03 -23.56
N SER A 300 14.14 11.54 -22.32
CA SER A 300 14.67 10.82 -21.16
C SER A 300 13.64 9.97 -20.41
N VAL A 301 12.38 9.98 -20.82
CA VAL A 301 11.26 9.38 -20.10
C VAL A 301 10.56 8.37 -21.01
N SER A 302 10.26 7.20 -20.46
CA SER A 302 9.25 6.29 -21.00
C SER A 302 8.09 6.25 -20.02
N ALA A 303 6.89 6.62 -20.46
CA ALA A 303 5.72 6.71 -19.61
C ALA A 303 4.53 5.96 -20.21
N VAL A 304 3.80 5.23 -19.37
CA VAL A 304 2.59 4.49 -19.80
C VAL A 304 1.46 4.65 -18.80
N ALA A 305 0.25 4.82 -19.33
CA ALA A 305 -0.97 4.92 -18.54
C ALA A 305 -1.39 3.56 -17.99
N TYR A 306 -1.95 3.55 -16.78
CA TYR A 306 -2.53 2.36 -16.17
C TYR A 306 -3.81 2.67 -15.39
N HIS A 307 -4.93 2.12 -15.83
CA HIS A 307 -6.22 2.27 -15.15
C HIS A 307 -7.14 1.08 -15.40
N ALA A 308 -8.26 1.05 -14.67
CA ALA A 308 -9.28 0.00 -14.78
C ALA A 308 -9.99 -0.07 -16.13
N GLY A 309 -9.81 0.92 -17.01
CA GLY A 309 -10.33 0.91 -18.38
C GLY A 309 -9.51 0.05 -19.36
N LEU A 310 -8.27 -0.30 -19.00
CA LEU A 310 -7.42 -1.14 -19.84
C LEU A 310 -7.89 -2.60 -19.83
N THR A 311 -7.66 -3.30 -20.94
CA THR A 311 -7.93 -4.73 -21.01
C THR A 311 -7.07 -5.50 -20.00
N SER A 312 -7.52 -6.69 -19.59
CA SER A 312 -6.70 -7.55 -18.72
C SER A 312 -5.37 -7.93 -19.36
N GLN A 313 -5.33 -8.13 -20.68
CA GLN A 313 -4.10 -8.43 -21.42
C GLN A 313 -3.12 -7.25 -21.37
N ASP A 314 -3.58 -6.02 -21.59
CA ASP A 314 -2.73 -4.83 -21.51
C ASP A 314 -2.18 -4.60 -20.12
N ARG A 315 -3.01 -4.77 -19.08
CA ARG A 315 -2.57 -4.65 -17.68
C ARG A 315 -1.46 -5.64 -17.37
N THR A 316 -1.61 -6.90 -17.76
CA THR A 316 -0.57 -7.93 -17.59
C THR A 316 0.70 -7.58 -18.37
N ARG A 317 0.57 -7.14 -19.63
CA ARG A 317 1.70 -6.74 -20.48
C ARG A 317 2.49 -5.58 -19.85
N ILE A 318 1.79 -4.52 -19.43
CA ILE A 318 2.40 -3.33 -18.83
C ILE A 318 3.08 -3.69 -17.50
N GLN A 319 2.44 -4.49 -16.65
CA GLN A 319 3.03 -4.95 -15.39
C GLN A 319 4.30 -5.79 -15.63
N ALA A 320 4.26 -6.72 -16.58
CA ALA A 320 5.41 -7.55 -16.93
C ALA A 320 6.57 -6.72 -17.48
N MET A 321 6.27 -5.75 -18.35
CA MET A 321 7.25 -4.80 -18.90
C MET A 321 7.89 -3.96 -17.79
N TRP A 322 7.09 -3.36 -16.91
CA TRP A 322 7.59 -2.47 -15.87
C TRP A 322 8.29 -3.18 -14.71
N THR A 323 7.98 -4.46 -14.48
CA THR A 323 8.66 -5.29 -13.46
C THR A 323 9.93 -5.95 -14.00
N SER A 324 10.06 -6.09 -15.33
CA SER A 324 11.22 -6.71 -15.94
C SER A 324 12.45 -5.80 -15.84
N PRO A 325 13.58 -6.31 -15.32
CA PRO A 325 14.80 -5.52 -15.14
C PRO A 325 15.57 -5.30 -16.46
N GLN A 326 14.98 -5.58 -17.62
CA GLN A 326 15.75 -5.57 -18.86
C GLN A 326 16.23 -4.15 -19.20
N PRO A 327 17.52 -3.96 -19.47
CA PRO A 327 17.97 -2.78 -20.18
C PRO A 327 17.28 -2.82 -21.53
N HIS A 328 16.48 -1.79 -21.86
CA HIS A 328 16.00 -1.61 -23.22
C HIS A 328 17.24 -1.65 -24.13
N GLN A 329 17.43 -2.76 -24.85
CA GLN A 329 18.18 -2.73 -26.10
C GLN A 329 17.51 -1.66 -26.97
N GLN A 330 18.32 -0.93 -27.75
CA GLN A 330 17.83 0.09 -28.67
C GLN A 330 16.50 -0.34 -29.25
N ASP A 331 15.47 0.48 -29.07
CA ASP A 331 14.20 0.23 -29.72
C ASP A 331 14.48 0.07 -31.22
N SER A 332 13.67 -0.70 -31.95
CA SER A 332 13.88 -0.94 -33.39
C SER A 332 13.94 0.35 -34.23
N ASN A 333 13.59 1.49 -33.62
CA ASN A 333 13.62 2.85 -34.13
C ASN A 333 14.86 3.69 -33.70
N GLY A 334 15.85 3.11 -33.03
CA GLY A 334 17.10 3.80 -32.66
C GLY A 334 17.01 4.81 -31.49
N LYS A 335 15.90 4.84 -30.73
CA LYS A 335 15.75 5.74 -29.56
C LYS A 335 16.69 5.29 -28.42
N PRO A 336 17.46 6.21 -27.81
CA PRO A 336 18.32 5.88 -26.67
C PRO A 336 17.48 5.36 -25.48
N SER A 337 18.07 4.48 -24.66
CA SER A 337 17.36 3.94 -23.49
C SER A 337 16.93 5.08 -22.54
N PRO A 338 15.68 5.08 -22.05
CA PRO A 338 15.19 6.15 -21.22
C PRO A 338 15.92 6.18 -19.87
N THR A 339 16.05 7.38 -19.28
CA THR A 339 16.55 7.53 -17.91
C THR A 339 15.49 7.13 -16.87
N PHE A 340 14.21 7.34 -17.20
CA PHE A 340 13.06 7.10 -16.32
C PHE A 340 12.05 6.17 -16.99
N SER A 341 11.50 5.22 -16.23
CA SER A 341 10.35 4.40 -16.63
C SER A 341 9.20 4.65 -15.66
N ILE A 342 8.14 5.31 -16.13
CA ILE A 342 7.07 5.87 -15.31
C ILE A 342 5.75 5.19 -15.62
N ILE A 343 5.07 4.74 -14.57
CA ILE A 343 3.65 4.38 -14.67
C ILE A 343 2.83 5.57 -14.19
N VAL A 344 1.97 6.10 -15.05
CA VAL A 344 0.93 7.06 -14.65
C VAL A 344 -0.34 6.28 -14.42
N ALA A 345 -0.93 6.37 -13.23
CA ALA A 345 -2.04 5.50 -12.88
C ALA A 345 -3.07 6.10 -11.94
N THR A 346 -4.29 5.58 -12.01
CA THR A 346 -5.26 5.77 -10.93
C THR A 346 -4.96 4.79 -9.78
N ASN A 347 -5.75 4.84 -8.71
CA ASN A 347 -5.72 3.87 -7.61
C ASN A 347 -5.93 2.39 -8.05
N ALA A 348 -6.28 2.14 -9.31
CA ALA A 348 -6.33 0.80 -9.90
C ALA A 348 -4.95 0.14 -10.02
N PHE A 349 -3.87 0.92 -10.02
CA PHE A 349 -2.49 0.42 -10.02
C PHE A 349 -1.97 0.33 -8.58
N GLY A 350 -1.76 -0.87 -8.07
CA GLY A 350 -1.11 -1.01 -6.77
C GLY A 350 -1.29 -2.35 -6.08
N MET A 351 -2.49 -2.89 -6.04
CA MET A 351 -2.73 -4.13 -5.31
C MET A 351 -2.11 -5.29 -6.10
N GLY A 352 -1.07 -5.93 -5.54
CA GLY A 352 -0.31 -7.01 -6.19
C GLY A 352 1.06 -6.61 -6.77
N ILE A 353 1.38 -5.31 -6.88
CA ILE A 353 2.63 -4.87 -7.49
C ILE A 353 3.81 -5.04 -6.52
N ASP A 354 4.85 -5.74 -6.96
CA ASP A 354 6.11 -5.93 -6.23
C ASP A 354 7.37 -5.62 -7.03
N ASN A 355 7.48 -4.36 -7.50
CA ASN A 355 8.74 -3.84 -8.00
C ASN A 355 9.55 -3.25 -6.82
N SER A 356 10.68 -3.87 -6.51
CA SER A 356 11.52 -3.41 -5.39
C SER A 356 12.32 -2.13 -5.69
N GLN A 357 12.41 -1.75 -6.96
CA GLN A 357 13.30 -0.72 -7.48
C GLN A 357 12.62 0.63 -7.76
N VAL A 358 11.39 0.84 -7.29
CA VAL A 358 10.70 2.13 -7.43
C VAL A 358 11.46 3.22 -6.68
N ARG A 359 11.87 4.27 -7.38
CA ARG A 359 12.65 5.39 -6.83
C ARG A 359 11.81 6.59 -6.45
N PHE A 360 10.62 6.73 -7.02
CA PHE A 360 9.72 7.79 -6.63
C PHE A 360 8.25 7.45 -6.84
N VAL A 361 7.42 8.01 -5.99
CA VAL A 361 5.96 8.05 -6.11
C VAL A 361 5.53 9.50 -6.06
N VAL A 362 4.74 9.94 -7.03
CA VAL A 362 4.20 11.30 -7.10
C VAL A 362 2.69 11.22 -7.05
N HIS A 363 2.07 12.03 -6.20
CA HIS A 363 0.63 12.25 -6.20
C HIS A 363 0.35 13.56 -6.94
N TRP A 364 -0.23 13.45 -8.14
CA TRP A 364 -0.51 14.58 -9.02
C TRP A 364 -1.57 15.53 -8.46
N THR A 365 -2.47 14.97 -7.65
CA THR A 365 -3.43 15.68 -6.81
C THR A 365 -3.36 15.11 -5.40
N PRO A 366 -3.88 15.82 -4.37
CA PRO A 366 -3.93 15.28 -3.03
C PRO A 366 -4.61 13.88 -3.00
N PRO A 367 -4.05 12.90 -2.27
CA PRO A 367 -4.68 11.59 -2.09
C PRO A 367 -6.08 11.72 -1.48
N ARG A 368 -7.01 10.83 -1.86
CA ARG A 368 -8.40 10.86 -1.35
C ARG A 368 -8.54 10.35 0.08
N SER A 369 -7.54 9.64 0.59
CA SER A 369 -7.48 9.12 1.95
C SER A 369 -6.04 9.07 2.42
N PHE A 370 -5.84 9.22 3.72
CA PHE A 370 -4.52 9.14 4.33
C PHE A 370 -3.97 7.71 4.34
N GLU A 371 -4.83 6.72 4.49
CA GLU A 371 -4.46 5.32 4.39
C GLU A 371 -4.01 4.97 2.97
N GLY A 372 -4.72 5.48 1.95
CA GLY A 372 -4.30 5.38 0.55
C GLY A 372 -2.94 6.02 0.33
N PHE A 373 -2.73 7.24 0.82
CA PHE A 373 -1.43 7.92 0.74
C PHE A 373 -0.27 7.09 1.30
N VAL A 374 -0.41 6.53 2.51
CA VAL A 374 0.63 5.71 3.14
C VAL A 374 0.88 4.42 2.34
N GLN A 375 -0.19 3.78 1.86
CA GLN A 375 -0.08 2.55 1.06
C GLN A 375 0.61 2.81 -0.29
N GLU A 376 0.23 3.89 -0.98
CA GLU A 376 0.71 4.31 -2.28
C GLU A 376 2.17 4.80 -2.23
N SER A 377 2.49 5.68 -1.29
CA SER A 377 3.87 6.16 -1.08
C SER A 377 4.82 5.04 -0.67
N GLY A 378 4.36 4.08 0.15
CA GLY A 378 5.12 2.90 0.58
C GLY A 378 5.50 1.93 -0.55
N ARG A 379 5.04 2.16 -1.78
CA ARG A 379 5.50 1.44 -2.98
C ARG A 379 6.92 1.82 -3.37
N ALA A 380 7.38 3.01 -2.97
CA ALA A 380 8.74 3.46 -3.22
C ALA A 380 9.76 2.74 -2.31
N GLY A 381 10.94 2.45 -2.83
CA GLY A 381 12.09 2.03 -2.02
C GLY A 381 11.89 0.73 -1.23
N ARG A 382 11.24 -0.29 -1.81
CA ARG A 382 11.04 -1.58 -1.11
C ARG A 382 12.33 -2.37 -0.91
N ASP A 383 13.37 -2.07 -1.69
CA ASP A 383 14.73 -2.56 -1.49
C ASP A 383 15.47 -1.86 -0.32
N GLY A 384 14.81 -0.95 0.39
CA GLY A 384 15.36 -0.20 1.51
C GLY A 384 16.27 0.96 1.09
N ARG A 385 16.47 1.19 -0.21
CA ARG A 385 17.26 2.32 -0.71
C ARG A 385 16.44 3.61 -0.72
N ALA A 386 17.15 4.72 -0.81
CA ALA A 386 16.56 6.05 -0.89
C ALA A 386 15.54 6.13 -2.04
N ALA A 387 14.35 6.62 -1.71
CA ALA A 387 13.28 6.91 -2.64
C ALA A 387 12.59 8.22 -2.24
N ALA A 388 11.72 8.76 -3.10
CA ALA A 388 10.96 9.98 -2.82
C ALA A 388 9.45 9.76 -2.92
N SER A 389 8.69 10.46 -2.07
CA SER A 389 7.24 10.59 -2.18
C SER A 389 6.89 12.07 -2.23
N LEU A 390 6.33 12.51 -3.36
CA LEU A 390 5.93 13.89 -3.60
C LEU A 390 4.41 14.01 -3.65
N VAL A 391 3.84 15.04 -3.03
CA VAL A 391 2.41 15.37 -3.17
C VAL A 391 2.28 16.78 -3.71
N TYR A 392 1.68 16.94 -4.89
CA TYR A 392 1.28 18.25 -5.38
C TYR A 392 0.02 18.74 -4.65
N TYR A 393 0.09 19.97 -4.15
CA TYR A 393 -0.93 20.53 -3.26
C TYR A 393 -1.15 22.03 -3.48
N ASN A 394 -2.42 22.42 -3.60
CA ASN A 394 -2.91 23.79 -3.42
C ASN A 394 -4.32 23.74 -2.82
N THR A 395 -4.91 24.90 -2.50
CA THR A 395 -6.24 24.94 -1.86
C THR A 395 -7.37 24.61 -2.83
N GLN A 396 -7.23 24.96 -4.12
CA GLN A 396 -8.24 24.65 -5.14
C GLN A 396 -8.39 23.14 -5.37
N GLU A 397 -7.29 22.40 -5.52
CA GLU A 397 -7.32 20.95 -5.67
C GLU A 397 -7.79 20.26 -4.37
N ARG A 398 -7.48 20.85 -3.20
CA ARG A 398 -8.03 20.40 -1.92
C ARG A 398 -9.56 20.44 -1.94
N ASP A 399 -10.10 21.60 -2.29
CA ASP A 399 -11.55 21.84 -2.25
C ASP A 399 -12.28 21.01 -3.31
N ARG A 400 -11.71 20.87 -4.52
CA ARG A 400 -12.23 19.96 -5.57
C ARG A 400 -12.38 18.51 -5.11
N ILE A 401 -11.41 17.99 -4.34
CA ILE A 401 -11.50 16.63 -3.81
C ILE A 401 -12.53 16.56 -2.68
N ALA A 402 -12.57 17.56 -1.80
CA ALA A 402 -13.58 17.63 -0.73
C ALA A 402 -15.00 17.62 -1.30
N ASP A 403 -15.26 18.42 -2.34
CA ASP A 403 -16.55 18.48 -3.04
C ASP A 403 -16.92 17.15 -3.67
N ARG A 404 -15.97 16.46 -4.30
CA ARG A 404 -16.20 15.13 -4.87
C ARG A 404 -16.59 14.13 -3.78
N LEU A 405 -15.93 14.14 -2.62
CA LEU A 405 -16.29 13.27 -1.50
C LEU A 405 -17.68 13.58 -0.93
N MET A 406 -18.09 14.86 -0.93
CA MET A 406 -19.44 15.25 -0.52
C MET A 406 -20.50 14.75 -1.51
N ARG A 407 -20.27 14.91 -2.82
CA ARG A 407 -21.17 14.38 -3.86
C ARG A 407 -21.26 12.85 -3.80
N ASP A 408 -20.16 12.15 -3.54
CA ASP A 408 -20.17 10.69 -3.35
C ASP A 408 -21.07 10.28 -2.17
N ALA A 409 -21.10 11.05 -1.08
CA ALA A 409 -21.98 10.82 0.05
C ALA A 409 -23.46 11.10 -0.27
N GLU A 410 -23.75 12.17 -1.01
CA GLU A 410 -25.10 12.50 -1.48
C GLU A 410 -25.65 11.42 -2.42
N ASN A 411 -24.82 10.92 -3.33
CA ASN A 411 -25.16 9.82 -4.22
C ASN A 411 -25.53 8.54 -3.46
N VAL A 412 -24.82 8.24 -2.36
CA VAL A 412 -25.17 7.13 -1.47
C VAL A 412 -26.50 7.38 -0.76
N ARG A 413 -26.76 8.60 -0.30
CA ARG A 413 -28.02 8.98 0.37
C ARG A 413 -29.24 8.82 -0.55
N ASN A 414 -29.05 9.14 -1.83
CA ASN A 414 -30.09 9.00 -2.86
C ASN A 414 -30.24 7.57 -3.38
N ARG A 415 -29.43 6.62 -2.90
CA ARG A 415 -29.45 5.23 -3.36
C ARG A 415 -30.59 4.45 -2.69
N GLY A 416 -31.35 3.70 -3.49
CA GLY A 416 -32.32 2.74 -2.98
C GLY A 416 -31.63 1.53 -2.32
N GLY A 417 -32.26 0.97 -1.28
CA GLY A 417 -31.77 -0.23 -0.59
C GLY A 417 -32.26 -0.33 0.86
N ALA A 418 -31.91 -1.44 1.52
CA ALA A 418 -32.23 -1.62 2.94
C ALA A 418 -31.57 -0.52 3.79
N LYS A 419 -32.31 0.04 4.75
CA LYS A 419 -31.84 1.17 5.60
C LYS A 419 -30.48 0.89 6.26
N ALA A 420 -30.28 -0.32 6.78
CA ALA A 420 -29.03 -0.72 7.44
C ALA A 420 -27.83 -0.71 6.47
N TYR A 421 -28.04 -1.18 5.23
CA TYR A 421 -27.00 -1.20 4.20
C TYR A 421 -26.60 0.22 3.78
N VAL A 422 -27.58 1.09 3.52
CA VAL A 422 -27.33 2.50 3.18
C VAL A 422 -26.63 3.22 4.33
N ALA A 423 -27.03 2.97 5.57
CA ALA A 423 -26.39 3.54 6.75
C ALA A 423 -24.91 3.13 6.87
N GLY A 424 -24.55 1.88 6.56
CA GLY A 424 -23.15 1.42 6.53
C GLY A 424 -22.34 2.12 5.43
N LEU A 425 -22.91 2.29 4.23
CA LEU A 425 -22.26 3.05 3.17
C LEU A 425 -22.05 4.53 3.55
N LEU A 426 -23.02 5.17 4.21
CA LEU A 426 -22.88 6.55 4.68
C LEU A 426 -21.78 6.69 5.75
N ARG A 427 -21.69 5.74 6.70
CA ARG A 427 -20.57 5.71 7.66
C ARG A 427 -19.22 5.57 6.96
N ASN A 428 -19.16 4.77 5.89
CA ASN A 428 -17.94 4.68 5.08
C ASN A 428 -17.59 6.01 4.39
N GLN A 429 -18.57 6.75 3.88
CA GLN A 429 -18.31 8.08 3.28
C GLN A 429 -17.84 9.10 4.32
N MET A 430 -18.39 9.06 5.55
CA MET A 430 -17.90 9.87 6.67
C MET A 430 -16.44 9.54 7.01
N ALA A 431 -16.10 8.25 7.10
CA ALA A 431 -14.74 7.80 7.35
C ALA A 431 -13.76 8.26 6.27
N ARG A 432 -14.16 8.23 4.99
CA ARG A 432 -13.36 8.76 3.88
C ARG A 432 -13.10 10.26 4.00
N ARG A 433 -14.11 11.03 4.43
CA ARG A 433 -13.96 12.47 4.68
C ARG A 433 -13.01 12.75 5.86
N GLU A 434 -13.14 12.03 6.97
CA GLU A 434 -12.22 12.14 8.11
C GLU A 434 -10.78 11.78 7.70
N SER A 435 -10.62 10.72 6.90
CA SER A 435 -9.33 10.33 6.36
C SER A 435 -8.74 11.39 5.41
N TYR A 436 -9.56 12.00 4.56
CA TYR A 436 -9.13 13.09 3.70
C TYR A 436 -8.68 14.31 4.50
N GLN A 437 -9.36 14.66 5.59
CA GLN A 437 -8.92 15.73 6.50
C GLN A 437 -7.53 15.47 7.09
N LYS A 438 -7.14 14.20 7.31
CA LYS A 438 -5.76 13.86 7.69
C LYS A 438 -4.76 14.14 6.57
N VAL A 439 -5.13 13.94 5.29
CA VAL A 439 -4.29 14.34 4.14
C VAL A 439 -4.10 15.86 4.11
N VAL A 440 -5.18 16.61 4.32
CA VAL A 440 -5.11 18.09 4.41
C VAL A 440 -4.20 18.51 5.55
N ARG A 441 -4.40 17.94 6.75
CA ARG A 441 -3.54 18.20 7.91
C ARG A 441 -2.08 17.84 7.64
N TYR A 442 -1.82 16.70 6.99
CA TYR A 442 -0.48 16.30 6.58
C TYR A 442 0.15 17.33 5.64
N CYS A 443 -0.57 17.79 4.61
CA CYS A 443 -0.07 18.75 3.64
C CYS A 443 0.12 20.16 4.22
N GLU A 444 -0.77 20.61 5.10
CA GLU A 444 -0.79 21.98 5.60
C GLU A 444 0.05 22.21 6.85
N THR A 445 0.41 21.15 7.59
CA THR A 445 1.29 21.28 8.74
C THR A 445 2.70 21.61 8.29
N VAL A 446 3.27 22.69 8.83
CA VAL A 446 4.65 23.13 8.55
C VAL A 446 5.55 23.10 9.79
N THR A 447 5.02 22.66 10.92
CA THR A 447 5.67 22.74 12.24
C THR A 447 6.16 21.38 12.75
N LYS A 448 5.98 20.31 11.98
CA LYS A 448 6.31 18.94 12.41
C LYS A 448 6.88 18.12 11.27
N CYS A 449 7.81 17.22 11.62
CA CYS A 449 8.39 16.22 10.71
C CYS A 449 7.30 15.37 10.04
N ARG A 450 7.43 15.12 8.72
CA ARG A 450 6.46 14.32 7.94
C ARG A 450 6.37 12.88 8.43
N HIS A 451 7.49 12.24 8.79
CA HIS A 451 7.46 10.88 9.36
C HIS A 451 6.72 10.82 10.69
N ALA A 452 6.93 11.83 11.54
CA ALA A 452 6.21 11.92 12.80
C ALA A 452 4.71 12.15 12.57
N LEU A 453 4.33 13.02 11.62
CA LEU A 453 2.93 13.19 11.22
C LEU A 453 2.31 11.88 10.69
N ILE A 454 3.06 11.08 9.92
CA ILE A 454 2.58 9.77 9.47
C ILE A 454 2.31 8.87 10.67
N LYS A 455 3.25 8.72 11.60
CA LYS A 455 3.06 7.91 12.81
C LYS A 455 1.85 8.37 13.63
N ASP A 456 1.73 9.68 13.87
CA ASP A 456 0.64 10.30 14.62
C ASP A 456 -0.73 10.03 13.97
N LEU A 457 -0.88 10.37 12.68
CA LEU A 457 -2.17 10.34 11.98
C LEU A 457 -2.63 8.90 11.68
N PHE A 458 -1.69 7.97 11.63
CA PHE A 458 -1.95 6.54 11.45
C PHE A 458 -2.28 5.80 12.75
N GLY A 459 -1.82 6.32 13.90
CA GLY A 459 -2.01 5.70 15.21
C GLY A 459 -0.94 4.64 15.54
N ASP A 460 0.30 4.86 15.10
CA ASP A 460 1.41 3.93 15.36
C ASP A 460 1.77 3.87 16.85
N TYR A 461 1.70 4.99 17.59
CA TYR A 461 2.07 5.02 19.02
C TYR A 461 1.19 4.11 19.88
N GLU A 462 -0.11 4.02 19.57
CA GLU A 462 -1.01 3.11 20.28
C GLU A 462 -0.61 1.65 20.07
N LEU A 463 -0.09 1.28 18.89
CA LEU A 463 0.43 -0.06 18.66
C LEU A 463 1.72 -0.34 19.43
N GLU A 464 2.58 0.67 19.56
CA GLU A 464 3.80 0.58 20.36
C GLU A 464 3.44 0.35 21.84
N GLU A 465 2.43 1.06 22.36
CA GLU A 465 1.91 0.89 23.73
C GLU A 465 1.21 -0.46 23.96
N MET A 466 0.48 -0.98 22.98
CA MET A 466 -0.23 -2.27 23.06
C MET A 466 0.70 -3.50 23.04
N GLY A 467 2.02 -3.33 23.16
CA GLY A 467 2.99 -4.42 23.31
C GLY A 467 3.48 -5.00 21.99
N SER A 468 3.72 -4.13 20.99
CA SER A 468 4.48 -4.47 19.78
C SER A 468 5.72 -5.29 20.09
N GLN A 469 5.78 -6.56 19.67
CA GLN A 469 6.99 -7.38 19.81
C GLN A 469 8.06 -7.05 18.75
N GLN A 470 8.21 -5.78 18.34
CA GLN A 470 9.39 -5.40 17.58
C GLN A 470 10.62 -5.47 18.49
N PRO A 471 11.71 -6.15 18.07
CA PRO A 471 13.01 -5.87 18.67
C PRO A 471 13.34 -4.38 18.45
N PRO A 472 13.94 -3.68 19.43
CA PRO A 472 14.33 -2.29 19.26
C PRO A 472 15.16 -2.13 17.98
N SER A 473 14.75 -1.20 17.10
CA SER A 473 15.28 -1.08 15.74
C SER A 473 16.81 -0.96 15.73
N THR A 474 17.50 -1.90 15.10
CA THR A 474 18.94 -1.80 14.77
C THR A 474 19.22 -1.11 13.43
N TYR A 475 18.20 -0.52 12.80
CA TYR A 475 18.38 0.37 11.65
C TYR A 475 18.79 1.75 12.15
N GLY A 476 20.11 1.95 12.18
CA GLY A 476 20.78 3.08 12.81
C GLY A 476 21.52 2.59 14.04
N GLY A 477 22.84 2.47 13.94
CA GLY A 477 23.69 2.17 15.09
C GLY A 477 23.64 3.31 16.10
N ALA A 478 22.60 3.34 16.92
CA ALA A 478 22.50 4.14 18.12
C ALA A 478 21.54 3.38 19.04
N LYS A 479 22.09 2.90 20.16
CA LYS A 479 21.26 2.54 21.31
C LYS A 479 20.33 3.72 21.56
N VAL A 480 19.03 3.45 21.76
CA VAL A 480 18.11 4.41 22.37
C VAL A 480 18.61 4.65 23.80
N ASN A 481 19.57 5.56 23.93
CA ASN A 481 20.03 6.17 25.17
C ASN A 481 20.98 7.31 24.79
N GLN A 482 20.61 8.53 25.21
CA GLN A 482 21.24 9.83 24.97
C GLN A 482 20.80 10.54 23.67
N LEU A 483 19.69 11.28 23.80
CA LEU A 483 19.24 12.30 22.86
C LEU A 483 20.35 13.33 22.64
N ASN A 484 20.86 13.42 21.41
CA ASN A 484 21.47 14.64 20.93
C ASN A 484 20.31 15.53 20.45
N PRO A 485 19.97 16.66 21.12
CA PRO A 485 18.80 17.48 20.78
C PRO A 485 18.87 18.12 19.37
N SER A 486 20.03 18.03 18.72
CA SER A 486 20.33 18.59 17.40
C SER A 486 20.12 17.64 16.23
N ALA A 487 19.84 16.35 16.47
CA ALA A 487 19.65 15.38 15.39
C ALA A 487 18.25 15.51 14.76
N SER A 488 18.20 15.61 13.42
CA SER A 488 16.93 15.64 12.67
C SER A 488 16.04 14.43 13.01
N PRO A 489 14.74 14.61 13.32
CA PRO A 489 13.83 13.52 13.71
C PRO A 489 13.72 12.36 12.72
N CYS A 490 14.10 12.57 11.46
CA CYS A 490 14.11 11.53 10.42
C CYS A 490 15.38 11.55 9.56
N ASP A 491 16.50 12.05 10.08
CA ASP A 491 17.75 12.16 9.33
C ASP A 491 17.58 12.86 7.97
N TYR A 492 16.89 14.01 7.99
CA TYR A 492 16.64 14.82 6.80
C TYR A 492 15.83 14.11 5.69
N ALA A 493 15.15 13.00 5.98
CA ALA A 493 14.28 12.31 5.02
C ALA A 493 12.92 13.02 4.79
N CYS A 494 12.75 14.29 5.13
CA CYS A 494 11.55 15.03 4.72
C CYS A 494 11.83 16.51 4.50
N ASP A 495 10.93 17.19 3.77
CA ASP A 495 10.98 18.63 3.51
C ASP A 495 11.12 19.46 4.79
N PHE A 496 10.30 19.19 5.82
CA PHE A 496 10.38 19.86 7.12
C PHE A 496 11.77 19.72 7.75
N CYS A 497 12.31 18.50 7.78
CA CYS A 497 13.61 18.25 8.39
C CYS A 497 14.77 18.86 7.60
N LYS A 498 14.61 19.07 6.28
CA LYS A 498 15.60 19.72 5.43
C LYS A 498 15.56 21.25 5.51
N GLU A 499 14.37 21.84 5.54
CA GLU A 499 14.19 23.29 5.37
C GLU A 499 13.84 24.01 6.69
N GLY A 500 13.42 23.26 7.71
CA GLY A 500 12.87 23.80 8.95
C GLY A 500 11.46 24.40 8.78
N PRO A 501 10.82 24.80 9.89
CA PRO A 501 9.45 25.31 9.88
C PRO A 501 9.30 26.61 9.06
N SER A 502 10.25 27.54 9.16
CA SER A 502 10.19 28.82 8.46
C SER A 502 10.34 28.66 6.94
N GLY A 503 11.25 27.80 6.49
CA GLY A 503 11.44 27.50 5.07
C GLY A 503 10.18 26.89 4.45
N LEU A 504 9.62 25.89 5.14
CA LEU A 504 8.41 25.21 4.70
C LEU A 504 7.18 26.13 4.72
N ALA A 505 7.05 26.99 5.74
CA ALA A 505 6.00 28.02 5.82
C ALA A 505 6.11 29.01 4.65
N LYS A 506 7.33 29.44 4.29
CA LYS A 506 7.57 30.30 3.12
C LYS A 506 7.16 29.61 1.82
N ARG A 507 7.46 28.31 1.63
CA ARG A 507 6.98 27.57 0.44
C ARG A 507 5.47 27.46 0.41
N LYS A 508 4.82 27.17 1.55
CA LYS A 508 3.36 27.11 1.66
C LYS A 508 2.71 28.47 1.35
N GLY A 509 3.31 29.57 1.79
CA GLY A 509 2.83 30.93 1.52
C GLY A 509 2.74 31.27 0.02
N LYS A 510 3.56 30.62 -0.82
CA LYS A 510 3.50 30.79 -2.28
C LYS A 510 2.17 30.34 -2.90
N MET A 511 1.38 29.49 -2.24
CA MET A 511 0.05 29.10 -2.73
C MET A 511 -0.91 30.30 -2.82
N GLN A 512 -0.74 31.27 -1.93
CA GLN A 512 -1.59 32.46 -1.82
C GLN A 512 -1.10 33.64 -2.67
N ALA A 513 0.11 33.53 -3.25
CA ALA A 513 0.76 34.64 -3.92
C ALA A 513 0.72 34.47 -5.45
N ALA A 514 -0.34 35.03 -6.04
CA ALA A 514 -0.35 35.59 -7.40
C ALA A 514 -0.73 37.09 -7.31
N ASP A 515 -1.75 37.45 -6.51
CA ASP A 515 -2.15 38.84 -6.27
C ASP A 515 -1.18 39.66 -5.40
N ALA A 516 -0.63 39.05 -4.34
CA ALA A 516 0.17 39.80 -3.35
C ALA A 516 1.56 40.24 -3.87
N LEU A 517 2.13 39.53 -4.84
CA LEU A 517 3.45 39.86 -5.38
C LEU A 517 3.36 40.89 -6.52
N TYR A 518 2.27 40.88 -7.30
CA TYR A 518 2.01 41.88 -8.33
C TYR A 518 1.65 43.24 -7.70
N GLY A 519 0.84 43.24 -6.63
CA GLY A 519 0.57 44.44 -5.82
C GLY A 519 1.83 45.02 -5.20
N PHE A 520 2.67 44.19 -4.58
CA PHE A 520 3.93 44.63 -3.96
C PHE A 520 4.99 45.10 -4.99
N MET A 521 5.01 44.53 -6.19
CA MET A 521 5.89 44.99 -7.28
C MET A 521 5.40 46.28 -7.93
N MET A 522 4.07 46.48 -8.05
CA MET A 522 3.48 47.71 -8.58
C MET A 522 3.57 48.89 -7.60
N GLU A 523 3.37 48.67 -6.29
CA GLU A 523 3.60 49.70 -5.27
C GLU A 523 5.06 50.18 -5.31
N ARG A 524 6.02 49.25 -5.42
CA ARG A 524 7.45 49.59 -5.47
C ARG A 524 7.91 50.22 -6.79
N MET A 525 7.12 50.08 -7.87
CA MET A 525 7.33 50.79 -9.14
C MET A 525 6.69 52.18 -9.16
N ASN A 526 5.64 52.41 -8.36
CA ASN A 526 5.03 53.73 -8.17
C ASN A 526 5.86 54.60 -7.21
N ASP A 527 6.43 54.03 -6.15
CA ASP A 527 7.31 54.75 -5.21
C ASP A 527 8.60 55.27 -5.89
N LEU A 528 9.05 54.64 -6.99
CA LEU A 528 10.20 55.10 -7.77
C LEU A 528 9.85 56.14 -8.86
N ARG A 529 8.56 56.47 -9.03
CA ARG A 529 8.10 57.52 -9.96
C ARG A 529 7.77 58.84 -9.27
N GLU A 530 7.58 58.85 -7.95
CA GLU A 530 7.33 60.09 -7.19
C GLU A 530 8.61 60.81 -6.74
N ASP A 531 9.79 60.18 -6.81
CA ASP A 531 11.07 60.82 -6.47
C ASP A 531 11.72 61.59 -7.65
N TYR A 532 11.07 61.67 -8.82
CA TYR A 532 11.54 62.43 -9.99
C TYR A 532 10.43 63.19 -10.74
N ALA A 533 9.40 63.67 -10.02
CA ALA A 533 8.38 64.57 -10.55
C ALA A 533 8.37 65.91 -9.81
#